data_AF-A0A7Y5RLB2-F1
#
_entry.id   AF-A0A7Y5RLB2-F1
#
_cell.length_a   1.000
_cell.length_b   1.000
_cell.length_c   1.000
_cell.angle_alpha   90.00
_cell.angle_beta   90.00
_cell.angle_gamma   90.00
#
_symmetry.space_group_name_H-M   'P 1'
#
loop_
_entity.id
_entity.type
_entity.pdbx_description
1 polymer ?
#
loop_
_entity_poly.entity_id
_entity_poly.type
_entity_poly.pdbx_seq_one_letter_code
_entity_poly.pdbx_strand_id
1 'polypeptide(L)'
;MASSSRSLADDIRGRSDAQLIELVLARPDLARPAPADLTSLAARAGTRASVQRAVEALDRGHLQVLEAVMVAGDAADRGDLLRLLGTDDAATVETLVEDLWSSALLWRGADGHHVVRTVPEVLGTSVAGLGAPMRELRPSSPAEHASPEHIAAVVAEAPDDARAMLERMTWGPPFGVLPTATPGRVTARWLLEHHLLVPVSADRVALPREVGLVLRGGRLHRGPELTPPAVEARTVSLVDAAA
;
A
#
# COMPACT_ATOMS: atom_id res chain seq x y z
N MET A 1 28.55 14.29 -5.02
CA MET A 1 27.59 13.16 -5.05
C MET A 1 26.90 13.13 -3.70
N ALA A 2 25.60 13.42 -3.64
CA ALA A 2 24.88 13.37 -2.37
C ALA A 2 24.98 11.95 -1.82
N SER A 3 25.42 11.82 -0.56
CA SER A 3 25.37 10.56 0.17
C SER A 3 23.92 10.07 0.16
N SER A 4 23.70 8.82 -0.25
CA SER A 4 22.40 8.18 -0.04
C SER A 4 22.02 8.23 1.45
N SER A 5 20.76 8.53 1.75
CA SER A 5 20.24 8.46 3.11
C SER A 5 20.12 6.99 3.54
N ARG A 6 20.27 6.72 4.84
CA ARG A 6 20.05 5.37 5.42
C ARG A 6 18.83 5.33 6.33
N SER A 7 18.16 6.47 6.50
CA SER A 7 17.00 6.64 7.36
C SER A 7 16.24 7.91 6.99
N LEU A 8 14.98 8.01 7.44
CA LEU A 8 14.21 9.26 7.37
C LEU A 8 14.94 10.45 7.99
N ALA A 9 15.66 10.23 9.10
CA ALA A 9 16.39 11.29 9.76
C ALA A 9 17.57 11.80 8.92
N ASP A 10 18.26 10.91 8.20
CA ASP A 10 19.33 11.29 7.28
C ASP A 10 18.79 12.04 6.06
N ASP A 11 17.65 11.59 5.53
CA ASP A 11 16.95 12.23 4.41
C ASP A 11 16.54 13.66 4.76
N ILE A 12 15.83 13.86 5.89
CA ILE A 12 15.40 15.18 6.36
C ILE A 12 16.60 16.10 6.60
N ARG A 13 17.71 15.58 7.14
CA ARG A 13 18.92 16.38 7.41
C ARG A 13 19.63 16.83 6.12
N GLY A 14 19.39 16.14 5.01
CA GLY A 14 19.91 16.47 3.68
C GLY A 14 18.98 17.35 2.84
N ARG A 15 17.76 17.64 3.31
CA ARG A 15 16.81 18.53 2.61
C ARG A 15 17.26 19.98 2.66
N SER A 16 16.98 20.71 1.57
CA SER A 16 17.14 22.16 1.51
C SER A 16 16.08 22.90 2.34
N ASP A 17 16.32 24.18 2.63
CA ASP A 17 15.38 25.02 3.36
C ASP A 17 13.99 25.06 2.70
N ALA A 18 13.91 25.12 1.37
CA ALA A 18 12.65 25.09 0.63
C ALA A 18 11.89 23.78 0.86
N GLN A 19 12.58 22.64 0.79
CA GLN A 19 11.99 21.32 1.02
C GLN A 19 11.57 21.11 2.49
N LEU A 20 12.28 21.74 3.44
CA LEU A 20 11.89 21.73 4.85
C LEU A 20 10.64 22.59 5.10
N ILE A 21 10.52 23.72 4.41
CA ILE A 21 9.31 24.55 4.44
C ILE A 21 8.12 23.77 3.88
N GLU A 22 8.27 23.13 2.72
CA GLU A 22 7.24 22.28 2.12
C GLU A 22 6.80 21.16 3.07
N LEU A 23 7.74 20.47 3.73
CA LEU A 23 7.45 19.45 4.73
C LEU A 23 6.59 20.01 5.88
N VAL A 24 6.95 21.16 6.44
CA VAL A 24 6.20 21.75 7.57
C VAL A 24 4.82 22.26 7.14
N LEU A 25 4.68 22.77 5.91
CA LEU A 25 3.39 23.16 5.33
C LEU A 25 2.48 21.95 5.10
N ALA A 26 3.02 20.86 4.56
CA ALA A 26 2.31 19.61 4.36
C ALA A 26 1.97 18.91 5.70
N ARG A 27 2.81 19.09 6.73
CA ARG A 27 2.67 18.48 8.06
C ARG A 27 2.73 19.52 9.19
N PRO A 28 1.67 20.34 9.39
CA PRO A 28 1.67 21.41 10.40
C PRO A 28 1.86 20.92 11.84
N ASP A 29 1.54 19.64 12.10
CA ASP A 29 1.74 19.02 13.42
C ASP A 29 3.23 18.86 13.78
N LEU A 30 4.14 18.89 12.80
CA LEU A 30 5.57 18.85 13.04
C LEU A 30 6.11 20.15 13.65
N ALA A 31 5.42 21.27 13.49
CA ALA A 31 5.82 22.56 14.04
C ALA A 31 5.21 22.86 15.42
N ARG A 32 4.42 21.96 16.01
CA ARG A 32 3.68 22.21 17.25
C ARG A 32 3.91 21.13 18.31
N PRO A 33 4.72 21.39 19.35
CA PRO A 33 5.54 22.59 19.57
C PRO A 33 6.69 22.70 18.56
N ALA A 34 7.30 23.87 18.39
CA ALA A 34 8.42 24.04 17.47
C ALA A 34 9.56 23.03 17.81
N PRO A 35 10.08 22.29 16.82
CA PRO A 35 11.21 21.39 17.04
C PRO A 35 12.48 22.21 17.35
N ALA A 36 13.36 21.66 18.17
CA ALA A 36 14.62 22.32 18.54
C ALA A 36 15.67 22.22 17.42
N ASP A 37 15.56 21.19 16.58
CA ASP A 37 16.49 20.86 15.51
C ASP A 37 15.87 19.88 14.49
N LEU A 38 16.60 19.55 13.43
CA LEU A 38 16.14 18.59 12.41
C LEU A 38 16.01 17.15 12.93
N THR A 39 16.76 16.79 13.98
CA THR A 39 16.68 15.44 14.58
C THR A 39 15.36 15.25 15.30
N SER A 40 14.94 16.23 16.09
CA SER A 40 13.65 16.25 16.78
C SER A 40 12.46 16.39 15.82
N LEU A 41 12.62 17.15 14.73
CA LEU A 41 11.67 17.18 13.61
C LEU A 41 11.49 15.78 12.99
N ALA A 42 12.58 15.11 12.62
CA ALA A 42 12.55 13.78 12.02
C ALA A 42 12.00 12.71 12.96
N ALA A 43 12.37 12.76 14.24
CA ALA A 43 11.84 11.87 15.27
C ALA A 43 10.32 12.03 15.40
N ARG A 44 9.82 13.27 15.44
CA ARG A 44 8.38 13.58 15.45
C ARG A 44 7.69 13.09 14.19
N ALA A 45 8.32 13.30 13.03
CA ALA A 45 7.78 12.90 11.73
C ALA A 45 7.53 11.39 11.63
N GLY A 46 8.37 10.58 12.28
CA GLY A 46 8.22 9.12 12.35
C GLY A 46 7.33 8.61 13.49
N THR A 47 6.70 9.47 14.29
CA THR A 47 5.80 9.00 15.36
C THR A 47 4.48 8.48 14.78
N ARG A 48 3.89 7.45 15.41
CA ARG A 48 2.59 6.89 14.99
C ARG A 48 1.51 7.96 14.86
N ALA A 49 1.38 8.84 15.84
CA ALA A 49 0.36 9.90 15.82
C ALA A 49 0.54 10.88 14.65
N SER A 50 1.78 11.22 14.30
CA SER A 50 2.06 12.16 13.22
C SER A 50 1.92 11.52 11.84
N VAL A 51 2.40 10.28 11.67
CA VAL A 51 2.18 9.48 10.45
C VAL A 51 0.68 9.21 10.25
N GLN A 52 -0.07 8.91 11.30
CA GLN A 52 -1.51 8.70 11.21
C GLN A 52 -2.23 9.93 10.66
N ARG A 53 -1.96 11.13 11.20
CA ARG A 53 -2.55 12.37 10.65
C ARG A 53 -2.18 12.62 9.20
N ALA A 54 -0.92 12.34 8.84
CA ALA A 54 -0.45 12.51 7.48
C ALA A 54 -1.18 11.57 6.51
N VAL A 55 -1.35 10.30 6.89
CA VAL A 55 -2.10 9.30 6.10
C VAL A 55 -3.58 9.66 6.01
N GLU A 56 -4.20 10.11 7.12
CA GLU A 56 -5.61 10.56 7.15
C GLU A 56 -5.86 11.79 6.27
N ALA A 57 -4.84 12.60 6.00
CA ALA A 57 -4.90 13.78 5.15
C ALA A 57 -4.68 13.47 3.65
N LEU A 58 -4.26 12.25 3.30
CA LEU A 58 -4.04 11.87 1.91
C LEU A 58 -5.36 11.78 1.15
N ASP A 59 -5.36 12.29 -0.07
CA ASP A 59 -6.40 11.94 -1.03
C ASP A 59 -6.24 10.49 -1.51
N ARG A 60 -7.19 10.07 -2.33
CA ARG A 60 -7.25 8.70 -2.83
C ARG A 60 -6.03 8.33 -3.69
N GLY A 61 -5.53 9.25 -4.52
CA GLY A 61 -4.41 9.00 -5.42
C GLY A 61 -3.11 8.77 -4.64
N HIS A 62 -2.82 9.66 -3.69
CA HIS A 62 -1.67 9.53 -2.81
C HIS A 62 -1.74 8.25 -1.97
N LEU A 63 -2.92 7.90 -1.45
CA LEU A 63 -3.10 6.66 -0.70
C LEU A 63 -2.83 5.43 -1.59
N GLN A 64 -3.35 5.38 -2.81
CA GLN A 64 -3.09 4.26 -3.74
C GLN A 64 -1.60 4.13 -4.07
N VAL A 65 -0.90 5.24 -4.30
CA VAL A 65 0.55 5.25 -4.56
C VAL A 65 1.34 4.81 -3.32
N LEU A 66 0.98 5.27 -2.13
CA LEU A 66 1.63 4.83 -0.89
C LEU A 66 1.47 3.32 -0.66
N GLU A 67 0.28 2.79 -0.91
CA GLU A 67 0.02 1.35 -0.86
C GLU A 67 0.85 0.59 -1.93
N ALA A 68 0.99 1.14 -3.13
CA ALA A 68 1.80 0.56 -4.20
C ALA A 68 3.28 0.49 -3.83
N VAL A 69 3.87 1.58 -3.33
CA VAL A 69 5.27 1.59 -2.88
C VAL A 69 5.49 0.59 -1.74
N MET A 70 4.54 0.49 -0.79
CA MET A 70 4.63 -0.48 0.31
C MET A 70 4.51 -1.94 -0.16
N VAL A 71 3.66 -2.24 -1.15
CA VAL A 71 3.50 -3.60 -1.68
C VAL A 71 4.66 -3.99 -2.57
N ALA A 72 5.18 -3.06 -3.36
CA ALA A 72 6.31 -3.32 -4.26
C ALA A 72 7.60 -3.58 -3.47
N GLY A 73 7.76 -2.95 -2.30
CA GLY A 73 8.88 -3.17 -1.40
C GLY A 73 10.14 -2.41 -1.81
N ASP A 74 11.23 -2.68 -1.11
CA ASP A 74 12.52 -2.04 -1.37
C ASP A 74 13.05 -2.49 -2.75
N ALA A 75 13.54 -1.53 -3.56
CA ALA A 75 14.02 -1.69 -4.94
C ALA A 75 12.95 -1.84 -6.05
N ALA A 76 11.69 -1.54 -5.76
CA ALA A 76 10.65 -1.45 -6.79
C ALA A 76 11.00 -0.39 -7.85
N ASP A 77 10.92 -0.78 -9.12
CA ASP A 77 11.08 0.17 -10.21
C ASP A 77 9.76 0.86 -10.58
N ARG A 78 9.84 1.82 -11.51
CA ARG A 78 8.65 2.53 -12.00
C ARG A 78 7.64 1.59 -12.67
N GLY A 79 8.10 0.57 -13.38
CA GLY A 79 7.24 -0.40 -14.05
C GLY A 79 6.40 -1.21 -13.05
N ASP A 80 6.98 -1.56 -11.90
CA ASP A 80 6.27 -2.22 -10.83
C ASP A 80 5.13 -1.37 -10.25
N LEU A 81 5.39 -0.08 -10.01
CA LEU A 81 4.37 0.84 -9.52
C LEU A 81 3.23 1.01 -10.53
N LEU A 82 3.56 1.23 -11.81
CA LEU A 82 2.58 1.37 -12.89
C LEU A 82 1.70 0.12 -13.03
N ARG A 83 2.30 -1.07 -12.95
CA ARG A 83 1.58 -2.34 -12.98
C ARG A 83 0.65 -2.51 -11.78
N LEU A 84 1.13 -2.22 -10.57
CA LEU A 84 0.34 -2.31 -9.34
C LEU A 84 -0.84 -1.34 -9.32
N LEU A 85 -0.65 -0.14 -9.86
CA LEU A 85 -1.69 0.88 -9.97
C LEU A 85 -2.63 0.63 -11.16
N GLY A 86 -2.18 -0.15 -12.15
CA GLY A 86 -2.95 -0.43 -13.38
C GLY A 86 -3.08 0.80 -14.27
N THR A 87 -2.01 1.59 -14.40
CA THR A 87 -1.96 2.83 -15.19
C THR A 87 -0.68 2.87 -16.05
N ASP A 88 -0.70 3.65 -17.12
CA ASP A 88 0.46 4.01 -17.95
C ASP A 88 0.95 5.46 -17.70
N ASP A 89 0.24 6.22 -16.86
CA ASP A 89 0.56 7.61 -16.51
C ASP A 89 1.72 7.71 -15.50
N ALA A 90 2.94 7.54 -16.01
CA ALA A 90 4.18 7.67 -15.25
C ALA A 90 4.35 9.05 -14.60
N ALA A 91 3.94 10.12 -15.28
CA ALA A 91 4.16 11.48 -14.81
C ALA A 91 3.34 11.79 -13.54
N THR A 92 2.07 11.36 -13.53
CA THR A 92 1.21 11.49 -12.35
C THR A 92 1.74 10.64 -11.19
N VAL A 93 2.17 9.40 -11.44
CA VAL A 93 2.72 8.53 -10.39
C VAL A 93 4.01 9.12 -9.80
N GLU A 94 4.93 9.61 -10.64
CA GLU A 94 6.16 10.26 -10.20
C GLU A 94 5.84 11.49 -9.33
N THR A 95 4.88 12.32 -9.74
CA THR A 95 4.45 13.50 -8.95
C THR A 95 3.90 13.09 -7.57
N LEU A 96 3.02 12.09 -7.52
CA LEU A 96 2.46 11.61 -6.25
C LEU A 96 3.53 10.98 -5.33
N VAL A 97 4.54 10.30 -5.89
CA VAL A 97 5.68 9.79 -5.11
C VAL A 97 6.50 10.94 -4.53
N GLU A 98 6.73 12.01 -5.30
CA GLU A 98 7.42 13.21 -4.83
C GLU A 98 6.66 13.91 -3.70
N ASP A 99 5.33 14.01 -3.80
CA ASP A 99 4.47 14.60 -2.76
C ASP A 99 4.50 13.77 -1.46
N LEU A 100 4.50 12.44 -1.57
CA LEU A 100 4.66 11.52 -0.43
C LEU A 100 6.05 11.62 0.21
N TRP A 101 7.10 11.87 -0.58
CA TRP A 101 8.43 12.15 -0.06
C TRP A 101 8.49 13.53 0.63
N SER A 102 7.90 14.56 0.01
CA SER A 102 7.83 15.92 0.56
C SER A 102 7.14 15.93 1.93
N SER A 103 6.05 15.20 2.09
CA SER A 103 5.31 15.02 3.36
C SER A 103 5.96 14.07 4.38
N ALA A 104 7.15 13.54 4.08
CA ALA A 104 7.91 12.62 4.93
C ALA A 104 7.14 11.32 5.27
N LEU A 105 6.36 10.80 4.32
CA LEU A 105 5.82 9.44 4.34
C LEU A 105 6.75 8.46 3.62
N LEU A 106 7.56 8.97 2.70
CA LEU A 106 8.69 8.27 2.08
C LEU A 106 10.02 8.96 2.42
N TRP A 107 11.12 8.23 2.28
CA TRP A 107 12.48 8.76 2.33
C TRP A 107 13.33 8.13 1.22
N ARG A 108 14.39 8.82 0.76
CA ARG A 108 15.21 8.39 -0.37
C ARG A 108 16.49 7.69 0.08
N GLY A 109 16.60 6.41 -0.23
CA GLY A 109 17.79 5.60 -0.04
C GLY A 109 18.56 5.39 -1.35
N ALA A 110 19.50 4.44 -1.33
CA ALA A 110 20.38 4.17 -2.48
C ALA A 110 19.61 3.45 -3.58
N ASP A 111 18.63 2.66 -3.15
CA ASP A 111 17.85 1.74 -3.98
C ASP A 111 16.45 2.31 -4.30
N GLY A 112 16.22 3.61 -4.02
CA GLY A 112 14.99 4.31 -4.36
C GLY A 112 14.23 4.87 -3.16
N HIS A 113 12.90 4.92 -3.28
CA HIS A 113 12.02 5.42 -2.23
C HIS A 113 11.66 4.31 -1.26
N HIS A 114 11.78 4.60 0.03
CA HIS A 114 11.43 3.68 1.11
C HIS A 114 10.28 4.25 1.91
N VAL A 115 9.34 3.39 2.27
CA VAL A 115 8.23 3.74 3.14
C VAL A 115 8.74 3.98 4.56
N VAL A 116 8.27 5.03 5.22
CA VAL A 116 8.57 5.26 6.64
C VAL A 116 8.03 4.08 7.45
N ARG A 117 8.88 3.45 8.26
CA ARG A 117 8.61 2.19 8.99
C ARG A 117 7.30 2.14 9.78
N THR A 118 6.77 3.29 10.17
CA THR A 118 5.54 3.43 10.97
C THR A 118 4.27 3.45 10.11
N VAL A 119 4.38 3.70 8.80
CA VAL A 119 3.26 3.66 7.85
C VAL A 119 2.56 2.29 7.82
N PRO A 120 3.27 1.14 7.72
CA PRO A 120 2.63 -0.17 7.81
C PRO A 120 1.85 -0.38 9.11
N GLU A 121 2.32 0.18 10.23
CA GLU A 121 1.61 0.08 11.51
C GLU A 121 0.30 0.89 11.52
N VAL A 122 0.24 1.99 10.76
CA VAL A 122 -0.92 2.87 10.62
C VAL A 122 -1.94 2.30 9.64
N LEU A 123 -1.49 1.83 8.47
CA LEU A 123 -2.34 1.21 7.45
C LEU A 123 -2.86 -0.18 7.85
N GLY A 124 -2.17 -0.83 8.79
CA GLY A 124 -2.56 -2.13 9.31
C GLY A 124 -2.12 -3.30 8.43
N THR A 125 -2.69 -4.48 8.69
CA THR A 125 -2.20 -5.74 8.14
C THR A 125 -2.70 -6.06 6.73
N SER A 126 -3.70 -5.34 6.22
CA SER A 126 -4.35 -5.62 4.93
C SER A 126 -4.34 -4.42 4.01
N VAL A 127 -3.18 -4.15 3.42
CA VAL A 127 -2.94 -3.08 2.44
C VAL A 127 -3.78 -3.32 1.19
N ALA A 128 -4.55 -2.32 0.74
CA ALA A 128 -5.45 -2.44 -0.41
C ALA A 128 -6.37 -3.68 -0.36
N GLY A 129 -6.71 -4.17 0.83
CA GLY A 129 -7.48 -5.42 1.00
C GLY A 129 -6.75 -6.69 0.54
N LEU A 130 -5.43 -6.67 0.38
CA LEU A 130 -4.61 -7.86 0.20
C LEU A 130 -4.28 -8.51 1.54
N GLY A 131 -4.00 -9.81 1.52
CA GLY A 131 -3.54 -10.53 2.70
C GLY A 131 -2.09 -10.26 3.06
N ALA A 132 -1.64 -10.92 4.13
CA ALA A 132 -0.22 -11.01 4.46
C ALA A 132 0.53 -11.78 3.34
N PRO A 133 1.81 -11.47 3.10
CA PRO A 133 2.61 -12.17 2.10
C PRO A 133 2.82 -13.63 2.49
N MET A 134 3.00 -14.50 1.50
CA MET A 134 3.19 -15.95 1.67
C MET A 134 4.30 -16.26 2.68
N ARG A 135 5.42 -15.52 2.61
CA ARG A 135 6.56 -15.69 3.53
C ARG A 135 6.23 -15.43 5.00
N GLU A 136 5.21 -14.63 5.30
CA GLU A 136 4.75 -14.36 6.67
C GLU A 136 3.72 -15.41 7.11
N LEU A 137 2.79 -15.77 6.23
CA LEU A 137 1.77 -16.76 6.51
C LEU A 137 2.35 -18.18 6.65
N ARG A 138 3.38 -18.50 5.85
CA ARG A 138 4.03 -19.81 5.83
C ARG A 138 5.54 -19.65 5.53
N PRO A 139 6.36 -19.32 6.55
CA PRO A 139 7.80 -19.06 6.38
C PRO A 139 8.60 -20.22 5.76
N SER A 140 8.17 -21.46 5.99
CA SER A 140 8.80 -22.66 5.42
C SER A 140 8.32 -23.01 4.01
N SER A 141 7.48 -22.18 3.38
CA SER A 141 6.99 -22.46 2.03
C SER A 141 8.12 -22.23 1.00
N PRO A 142 8.27 -23.13 0.01
CA PRO A 142 9.09 -22.87 -1.16
C PRO A 142 8.77 -21.53 -1.82
N ALA A 143 9.79 -20.81 -2.30
CA ALA A 143 9.65 -19.51 -2.93
C ALA A 143 8.78 -19.56 -4.21
N GLU A 144 8.74 -20.71 -4.88
CA GLU A 144 7.89 -20.95 -6.06
C GLU A 144 6.40 -20.73 -5.77
N HIS A 145 5.91 -21.01 -4.55
CA HIS A 145 4.52 -20.77 -4.17
C HIS A 145 4.16 -19.27 -4.07
N ALA A 146 5.15 -18.39 -4.11
CA ALA A 146 4.97 -16.95 -4.20
C ALA A 146 5.22 -16.40 -5.62
N SER A 147 5.65 -17.22 -6.58
CA SER A 147 5.88 -16.80 -7.97
C SER A 147 4.53 -16.55 -8.66
N PRO A 148 4.36 -15.38 -9.32
CA PRO A 148 3.16 -15.09 -10.08
C PRO A 148 2.85 -16.12 -11.18
N GLU A 149 3.90 -16.60 -11.86
CA GLU A 149 3.78 -17.58 -12.95
C GLU A 149 3.29 -18.94 -12.43
N HIS A 150 3.86 -19.41 -11.32
CA HIS A 150 3.45 -20.65 -10.70
C HIS A 150 2.01 -20.56 -10.18
N ILE A 151 1.68 -19.50 -9.44
CA ILE A 151 0.32 -19.28 -8.94
C ILE A 151 -0.69 -19.23 -10.10
N ALA A 152 -0.38 -18.51 -11.18
CA ALA A 152 -1.26 -18.42 -12.34
C ALA A 152 -1.49 -19.79 -13.00
N ALA A 153 -0.45 -20.62 -13.12
CA ALA A 153 -0.56 -21.98 -13.65
C ALA A 153 -1.48 -22.85 -12.78
N VAL A 154 -1.28 -22.84 -11.47
CA VAL A 154 -2.11 -23.60 -10.52
C VAL A 154 -3.55 -23.12 -10.53
N VAL A 155 -3.80 -21.81 -10.59
CA VAL A 155 -5.16 -21.24 -10.69
C VAL A 155 -5.86 -21.66 -11.99
N ALA A 156 -5.11 -21.82 -13.09
CA ALA A 156 -5.67 -22.30 -14.36
C ALA A 156 -6.16 -23.76 -14.27
N GLU A 157 -5.48 -24.59 -13.46
CA GLU A 157 -5.83 -26.00 -13.21
C GLU A 157 -6.95 -26.16 -12.16
N ALA A 158 -7.39 -25.08 -11.53
CA ALA A 158 -8.38 -25.14 -10.45
C ALA A 158 -9.74 -25.68 -10.91
N PRO A 159 -10.37 -26.59 -10.13
CA PRO A 159 -11.77 -26.96 -10.34
C PRO A 159 -12.69 -25.74 -10.27
N ASP A 160 -13.85 -25.80 -10.94
CA ASP A 160 -14.78 -24.66 -11.05
C ASP A 160 -15.21 -24.10 -9.69
N ASP A 161 -15.51 -24.98 -8.72
CA ASP A 161 -15.86 -24.55 -7.36
C ASP A 161 -14.72 -23.81 -6.65
N ALA A 162 -13.47 -24.23 -6.90
CA ALA A 162 -12.28 -23.60 -6.31
C ALA A 162 -12.04 -22.22 -6.93
N ARG A 163 -12.18 -22.12 -8.25
CA ARG A 163 -12.13 -20.83 -8.97
C ARG A 163 -13.21 -19.88 -8.48
N ALA A 164 -14.45 -20.35 -8.38
CA ALA A 164 -15.56 -19.56 -7.85
C ALA A 164 -15.32 -19.10 -6.40
N MET A 165 -14.63 -19.90 -5.58
CA MET A 165 -14.23 -19.48 -4.22
C MET A 165 -13.18 -18.36 -4.25
N LEU A 166 -12.14 -18.49 -5.08
CA LEU A 166 -11.09 -17.47 -5.23
C LEU A 166 -11.63 -16.16 -5.81
N GLU A 167 -12.56 -16.22 -6.78
CA GLU A 167 -13.22 -15.05 -7.36
C GLU A 167 -13.94 -14.22 -6.29
N ARG A 168 -14.66 -14.87 -5.37
CA ARG A 168 -15.31 -14.17 -4.24
C ARG A 168 -14.31 -13.49 -3.31
N MET A 169 -13.12 -14.07 -3.14
CA MET A 169 -12.07 -13.51 -2.27
C MET A 169 -11.26 -12.41 -2.95
N THR A 170 -11.26 -12.34 -4.29
CA THR A 170 -10.38 -11.46 -5.07
C THR A 170 -10.45 -10.00 -4.63
N TRP A 171 -11.66 -9.47 -4.43
CA TRP A 171 -11.89 -8.09 -3.97
C TRP A 171 -12.57 -8.02 -2.60
N GLY A 172 -12.64 -9.16 -1.90
CA GLY A 172 -13.18 -9.28 -0.56
C GLY A 172 -12.10 -9.21 0.51
N PRO A 173 -12.45 -9.48 1.77
CA PRO A 173 -11.47 -9.66 2.83
C PRO A 173 -10.52 -10.81 2.48
N PRO A 174 -9.21 -10.69 2.77
CA PRO A 174 -8.23 -11.74 2.48
C PRO A 174 -8.30 -12.92 3.47
N PHE A 175 -9.39 -13.06 4.22
CA PHE A 175 -9.61 -14.13 5.17
C PHE A 175 -10.99 -14.74 4.95
N GLY A 176 -11.07 -16.07 5.08
CA GLY A 176 -12.32 -16.82 4.99
C GLY A 176 -12.47 -17.79 6.15
N VAL A 177 -13.72 -18.19 6.42
CA VAL A 177 -14.05 -19.31 7.31
C VAL A 177 -14.16 -20.58 6.48
N LEU A 178 -13.57 -21.67 6.95
CA LEU A 178 -13.63 -22.96 6.29
C LEU A 178 -15.07 -23.49 6.26
N PRO A 179 -15.58 -23.93 5.09
CA PRO A 179 -16.92 -24.48 5.00
C PRO A 179 -17.08 -25.75 5.85
N THR A 180 -18.25 -25.91 6.48
CA THR A 180 -18.60 -27.12 7.25
C THR A 180 -19.33 -28.17 6.41
N ALA A 181 -19.90 -27.79 5.26
CA ALA A 181 -20.51 -28.72 4.33
C ALA A 181 -19.45 -29.46 3.51
N THR A 182 -19.68 -30.75 3.21
CA THR A 182 -18.70 -31.59 2.49
C THR A 182 -18.24 -31.01 1.15
N PRO A 183 -19.11 -30.50 0.26
CA PRO A 183 -18.65 -29.92 -1.01
C PRO A 183 -17.62 -28.81 -0.79
N GLY A 184 -17.93 -27.85 0.10
CA GLY A 184 -17.03 -26.76 0.42
C GLY A 184 -15.73 -27.19 1.10
N ARG A 185 -15.74 -28.26 1.91
CA ARG A 185 -14.52 -28.83 2.49
C ARG A 185 -13.59 -29.42 1.44
N VAL A 186 -14.15 -30.11 0.43
CA VAL A 186 -13.35 -30.69 -0.67
C VAL A 186 -12.70 -29.57 -1.48
N THR A 187 -13.45 -28.52 -1.81
CA THR A 187 -12.94 -27.32 -2.48
C THR A 187 -11.83 -26.64 -1.69
N ALA A 188 -12.05 -26.38 -0.39
CA ALA A 188 -11.07 -25.74 0.46
C ALA A 188 -9.80 -26.58 0.63
N ARG A 189 -9.93 -27.91 0.74
CA ARG A 189 -8.78 -28.82 0.81
C ARG A 189 -7.91 -28.73 -0.43
N TRP A 190 -8.51 -28.72 -1.63
CA TRP A 190 -7.75 -28.56 -2.88
C TRP A 190 -6.94 -27.27 -2.88
N LEU A 191 -7.55 -26.14 -2.49
CA LEU A 191 -6.88 -24.83 -2.43
C LEU A 191 -5.72 -24.80 -1.40
N LEU A 192 -5.87 -25.51 -0.28
CA LEU A 192 -4.83 -25.64 0.74
C LEU A 192 -3.66 -26.52 0.28
N GLU A 193 -3.97 -27.65 -0.37
CA GLU A 193 -2.98 -28.57 -0.93
C GLU A 193 -2.11 -27.92 -2.01
N HIS A 194 -2.69 -26.98 -2.76
CA HIS A 194 -2.00 -26.24 -3.81
C HIS A 194 -1.46 -24.87 -3.37
N HIS A 195 -1.42 -24.60 -2.05
CA HIS A 195 -0.87 -23.37 -1.47
C HIS A 195 -1.51 -22.06 -1.95
N LEU A 196 -2.72 -22.11 -2.50
CA LEU A 196 -3.50 -20.93 -2.89
C LEU A 196 -4.21 -20.29 -1.68
N LEU A 197 -4.45 -21.08 -0.63
CA LEU A 197 -4.88 -20.61 0.69
C LEU A 197 -3.94 -21.15 1.76
N VAL A 198 -3.82 -20.42 2.87
CA VAL A 198 -3.02 -20.83 4.04
C VAL A 198 -3.92 -20.89 5.28
N PRO A 199 -3.90 -21.97 6.07
CA PRO A 199 -4.67 -22.04 7.31
C PRO A 199 -4.04 -21.10 8.35
N VAL A 200 -4.88 -20.30 9.01
CA VAL A 200 -4.44 -19.36 10.07
C VAL A 200 -5.07 -19.68 11.44
N SER A 201 -6.14 -20.46 11.47
CA SER A 201 -6.71 -21.09 12.66
C SER A 201 -7.36 -22.42 12.28
N ALA A 202 -7.96 -23.12 13.25
CA ALA A 202 -8.65 -24.39 13.02
C ALA A 202 -9.83 -24.27 12.02
N ASP A 203 -10.44 -23.08 11.92
CA ASP A 203 -11.63 -22.81 11.13
C ASP A 203 -11.44 -21.65 10.13
N ARG A 204 -10.24 -21.07 10.02
CA ARG A 204 -9.99 -19.92 9.14
C ARG A 204 -8.79 -20.11 8.24
N VAL A 205 -8.91 -19.52 7.06
CA VAL A 205 -7.90 -19.46 6.02
C VAL A 205 -7.61 -18.01 5.65
N ALA A 206 -6.38 -17.76 5.21
CA ALA A 206 -5.96 -16.52 4.60
C ALA A 206 -5.64 -16.74 3.12
N LEU A 207 -5.95 -15.74 2.31
CA LEU A 207 -5.49 -15.61 0.94
C LEU A 207 -4.14 -14.87 0.96
N PRO A 208 -3.03 -15.52 0.57
CA PRO A 208 -1.72 -14.87 0.47
C PRO A 208 -1.76 -13.68 -0.49
N ARG A 209 -0.98 -12.64 -0.18
CA ARG A 209 -0.88 -11.42 -0.99
C ARG A 209 -0.64 -11.71 -2.47
N GLU A 210 0.30 -12.59 -2.75
CA GLU A 210 0.75 -12.95 -4.10
C GLU A 210 -0.38 -13.60 -4.90
N VAL A 211 -1.15 -14.49 -4.25
CA VAL A 211 -2.34 -15.09 -4.86
C VAL A 211 -3.40 -14.02 -5.13
N GLY A 212 -3.66 -13.13 -4.16
CA GLY A 212 -4.56 -11.99 -4.35
C GLY A 212 -4.16 -11.08 -5.52
N LEU A 213 -2.87 -10.79 -5.68
CA LEU A 213 -2.34 -10.00 -6.78
C LEU A 213 -2.54 -10.69 -8.14
N VAL A 214 -2.26 -11.99 -8.25
CA VAL A 214 -2.49 -12.75 -9.49
C VAL A 214 -3.97 -12.73 -9.87
N LEU A 215 -4.87 -12.97 -8.91
CA LEU A 215 -6.32 -12.91 -9.13
C LEU A 215 -6.81 -11.52 -9.58
N ARG A 216 -6.13 -10.45 -9.16
CA ARG A 216 -6.43 -9.07 -9.56
C ARG A 216 -5.77 -8.64 -10.88
N GLY A 217 -4.98 -9.51 -11.51
CA GLY A 217 -4.21 -9.21 -12.71
C GLY A 217 -3.01 -8.30 -12.43
N GLY A 218 -2.39 -8.45 -11.25
CA GLY A 218 -1.23 -7.67 -10.82
C GLY A 218 -1.53 -6.29 -10.26
N ARG A 219 -2.81 -5.95 -10.03
CA ARG A 219 -3.27 -4.63 -9.56
C ARG A 219 -3.69 -4.64 -8.09
N LEU A 220 -3.55 -3.51 -7.42
CA LEU A 220 -4.00 -3.30 -6.05
C LEU A 220 -5.50 -3.01 -5.95
N HIS A 221 -5.98 -2.11 -6.81
CA HIS A 221 -7.36 -1.62 -6.84
C HIS A 221 -8.04 -1.98 -8.15
N ARG A 222 -9.38 -1.88 -8.20
CA ARG A 222 -10.15 -2.19 -9.42
C ARG A 222 -9.82 -1.26 -10.58
N GLY A 223 -9.42 -0.04 -10.27
CA GLY A 223 -8.91 0.93 -11.21
C GLY A 223 -8.10 2.02 -10.50
N PRO A 224 -7.26 2.75 -11.25
CA PRO A 224 -6.52 3.88 -10.72
C PRO A 224 -7.46 5.05 -10.44
N GLU A 225 -7.35 5.62 -9.24
CA GLU A 225 -8.07 6.84 -8.81
C GLU A 225 -7.03 7.92 -8.47
N LEU A 226 -6.12 8.19 -9.43
CA LEU A 226 -4.94 9.04 -9.24
C LEU A 226 -5.22 10.53 -9.44
N THR A 227 -6.28 10.86 -10.18
CA THR A 227 -6.69 12.24 -10.42
C THR A 227 -7.89 12.58 -9.55
N PRO A 228 -7.88 13.72 -8.82
CA PRO A 228 -9.05 14.18 -8.09
C PRO A 228 -10.27 14.34 -9.02
N PRO A 229 -11.48 14.00 -8.55
CA PRO A 229 -12.69 14.24 -9.32
C PRO A 229 -12.90 15.75 -9.53
N ALA A 230 -13.47 16.12 -10.67
CA ALA A 230 -13.84 17.50 -10.92
C ALA A 230 -14.86 17.98 -9.88
N VAL A 231 -14.58 19.10 -9.21
CA VAL A 231 -15.50 19.70 -8.26
C VAL A 231 -16.44 20.64 -9.01
N GLU A 232 -17.71 20.26 -9.12
CA GLU A 232 -18.74 21.15 -9.63
C GLU A 232 -19.17 22.11 -8.51
N ALA A 233 -18.73 23.38 -8.61
CA ALA A 233 -19.15 24.42 -7.68
C ALA A 233 -20.36 25.18 -8.23
N ARG A 234 -21.43 25.26 -7.43
CA ARG A 234 -22.55 26.16 -7.72
C ARG A 234 -22.17 27.58 -7.31
N THR A 235 -22.17 28.51 -8.27
CA THR A 235 -22.00 29.93 -7.97
C THR A 235 -23.21 30.43 -7.18
N VAL A 236 -22.98 30.88 -5.96
CA VAL A 236 -23.97 31.58 -5.15
C VAL A 236 -23.66 33.07 -5.17
N SER A 237 -24.68 33.91 -5.40
CA SER A 237 -24.49 35.36 -5.29
C SER A 237 -24.19 35.71 -3.84
N LEU A 238 -23.10 36.42 -3.59
CA LEU A 238 -22.81 36.99 -2.28
C LEU A 238 -23.92 37.99 -1.93
N VAL A 239 -24.87 37.59 -1.09
CA VAL A 239 -25.83 38.51 -0.46
C VAL A 239 -25.22 38.89 0.88
N ASP A 240 -24.45 39.97 0.86
CA ASP A 240 -24.24 40.94 1.94
C ASP A 240 -23.00 41.78 1.61
N ALA A 241 -23.15 42.69 0.64
CA ALA A 241 -22.41 43.93 0.69
C ALA A 241 -23.14 44.81 1.70
N ALA A 242 -22.74 44.72 2.97
CA ALA A 242 -23.25 45.58 4.04
C ALA A 242 -23.11 47.05 3.61
N ALA A 243 -24.24 47.75 3.60
CA ALA A 243 -24.33 49.19 3.42
C ALA A 243 -23.94 49.94 4.70
#